data_AF-A0A944KDJ9-F1
#
_entry.id   AF-A0A944KDJ9-F1
#
_cell.length_a   1.000
_cell.length_b   1.000
_cell.length_c   1.000
_cell.angle_alpha   90.00
_cell.angle_beta   90.00
_cell.angle_gamma   90.00
#
_symmetry.space_group_name_H-M   'P 1'
#
loop_
_entity.id
_entity.type
_entity.pdbx_description
1 polymer ?
#
loop_
_entity_poly.entity_id
_entity_poly.type
_entity_poly.pdbx_seq_one_letter_code
_entity_poly.pdbx_strand_id
1 'polypeptide(L)'
;MSRRTHRGLLAAATLTAALATLATLTAPAGASAGPFPQARLFMVNPVQSSNDQSLTDAKDSADAVPSSAYGTAALRNLDASGGLSGRWAYVRSDTGASAKVAEAGTYDRHDDQFEQVMAYFWVNESQEYLQGLGFGSELPGANDRAQPVRINQWGSDNSFFTDKKAEIRFGKGGVDDAEDAEVVMHEYGHAVHHAQVPGFGTSVEAGAIGEAFGDYLAVTVGAHAAAKYGWPLKADVACVADWDAVSYTSTTPHCLRRVDGSKVYGDRVGQVHADGQIWSRALFDIRSKLGARTADRIIVNAQFGFAPDTSFTDAALTTIETARKMHGERAVTAVRDAFRAREIPGV
;
A
#
# COMPACT_ATOMS: atom_id res chain seq x y z
N MET A 1 -61.69 15.16 53.02
CA MET A 1 -61.67 16.59 53.37
C MET A 1 -60.79 17.34 52.38
N SER A 2 -61.27 18.53 51.97
CA SER A 2 -60.57 19.65 51.32
C SER A 2 -59.93 19.48 49.92
N ARG A 3 -60.65 20.02 48.93
CA ARG A 3 -60.11 20.67 47.72
C ARG A 3 -59.16 21.81 48.10
N ARG A 4 -58.14 22.09 47.28
CA ARG A 4 -57.82 23.48 46.93
C ARG A 4 -57.02 23.63 45.63
N THR A 5 -57.37 24.69 44.95
CA THR A 5 -57.04 25.13 43.61
C THR A 5 -55.85 26.09 43.55
N HIS A 6 -55.24 26.14 42.36
CA HIS A 6 -54.47 27.20 41.70
C HIS A 6 -53.23 27.80 42.38
N ARG A 7 -52.15 27.86 41.60
CA ARG A 7 -51.53 29.14 41.20
C ARG A 7 -50.61 28.94 40.01
N GLY A 8 -50.94 29.63 38.92
CA GLY A 8 -50.01 29.84 37.81
C GLY A 8 -48.94 30.85 38.20
N LEU A 9 -47.80 30.75 37.53
CA LEU A 9 -46.81 31.81 37.44
C LEU A 9 -46.33 31.84 35.98
N LEU A 10 -46.60 32.98 35.36
CA LEU A 10 -46.12 33.40 34.06
C LEU A 10 -44.60 33.52 34.09
N ALA A 11 -43.92 32.92 33.12
CA ALA A 11 -42.56 33.30 32.74
C ALA A 11 -42.59 33.72 31.27
N ALA A 12 -42.35 35.01 31.05
CA ALA A 12 -42.24 35.61 29.73
C ALA A 12 -40.98 35.08 29.03
N ALA A 13 -41.16 34.42 27.89
CA ALA A 13 -40.06 34.06 27.00
C ALA A 13 -39.76 35.26 26.09
N THR A 14 -38.64 35.93 26.32
CA THR A 14 -38.09 36.93 25.41
C THR A 14 -37.50 36.23 24.19
N LEU A 15 -38.20 36.30 23.05
CA LEU A 15 -37.67 35.94 21.74
C LEU A 15 -36.55 36.93 21.37
N THR A 16 -35.30 36.46 21.38
CA THR A 16 -34.21 37.10 20.66
C THR A 16 -34.07 36.40 19.32
N ALA A 17 -34.55 37.04 18.26
CA ALA A 17 -34.33 36.62 16.89
C ALA A 17 -32.87 36.92 16.51
N ALA A 18 -31.99 35.94 16.65
CA ALA A 18 -30.67 36.00 16.03
C ALA A 18 -30.82 35.69 14.54
N LEU A 19 -30.76 36.72 13.69
CA LEU A 19 -30.54 36.55 12.26
C LEU A 19 -29.14 35.95 12.06
N ALA A 20 -29.08 34.63 11.90
CA ALA A 20 -27.90 33.96 11.37
C ALA A 20 -27.82 34.27 9.87
N THR A 21 -26.97 35.23 9.50
CA THR A 21 -26.50 35.35 8.12
C THR A 21 -25.74 34.07 7.78
N LEU A 22 -26.34 33.19 6.96
CA LEU A 22 -25.61 32.11 6.30
C LEU A 22 -24.61 32.75 5.33
N ALA A 23 -23.39 32.99 5.81
CA ALA A 23 -22.26 33.13 4.92
C ALA A 23 -22.02 31.76 4.29
N THR A 24 -22.39 31.61 3.02
CA THR A 24 -21.90 30.52 2.19
C THR A 24 -20.38 30.67 2.12
N LEU A 25 -19.66 29.92 2.96
CA LEU A 25 -18.23 29.71 2.81
C LEU A 25 -18.03 28.91 1.52
N THR A 26 -17.97 29.61 0.39
CA THR A 26 -17.34 29.07 -0.81
C THR A 26 -15.91 28.73 -0.42
N ALA A 27 -15.56 27.45 -0.47
CA ALA A 27 -14.18 27.00 -0.34
C ALA A 27 -13.32 27.85 -1.29
N PRO A 28 -12.16 28.37 -0.86
CA PRO A 28 -11.33 29.14 -1.76
C PRO A 28 -10.92 28.22 -2.92
N ALA A 29 -11.21 28.67 -4.13
CA ALA A 29 -10.66 28.09 -5.35
C ALA A 29 -9.15 27.97 -5.17
N GLY A 30 -8.61 26.81 -5.57
CA GLY A 30 -7.25 26.36 -5.29
C GLY A 30 -6.23 27.49 -5.38
N ALA A 31 -5.63 27.81 -4.22
CA ALA A 31 -4.33 28.44 -4.24
C ALA A 31 -3.41 27.46 -4.99
N SER A 32 -2.82 27.92 -6.09
CA SER A 32 -1.72 27.20 -6.72
C SER A 32 -0.60 27.12 -5.69
N ALA A 33 -0.52 26.00 -4.98
CA ALA A 33 0.65 25.68 -4.18
C ALA A 33 1.87 25.84 -5.09
N GLY A 34 2.93 26.46 -4.59
CA GLY A 34 4.23 26.40 -5.27
C GLY A 34 4.59 24.94 -5.57
N PRO A 35 5.53 24.68 -6.50
CA PRO A 35 5.90 23.32 -6.84
C PRO A 35 6.26 22.56 -5.55
N PHE A 36 5.63 21.39 -5.36
CA PHE A 36 5.95 20.51 -4.24
C PHE A 36 7.47 20.27 -4.18
N PRO A 37 8.07 20.14 -2.97
CA PRO A 37 9.46 19.75 -2.84
C PRO A 37 9.76 18.49 -3.65
N GLN A 38 10.90 18.46 -4.33
CA GLN A 38 11.30 17.32 -5.15
C GLN A 38 12.19 16.37 -4.33
N ALA A 39 12.00 15.07 -4.54
CA ALA A 39 12.82 14.01 -3.98
C ALA A 39 13.57 13.25 -5.08
N ARG A 40 14.78 12.79 -4.75
CA ARG A 40 15.50 11.77 -5.51
C ARG A 40 15.08 10.41 -4.99
N LEU A 41 14.76 9.49 -5.88
CA LEU A 41 14.16 8.18 -5.57
C LEU A 41 14.70 7.13 -6.52
N PHE A 42 14.64 5.85 -6.16
CA PHE A 42 14.68 4.79 -7.18
C PHE A 42 13.36 4.70 -7.94
N MET A 43 13.46 4.45 -9.25
CA MET A 43 12.30 4.26 -10.13
C MET A 43 11.73 2.85 -9.95
N VAL A 44 10.86 2.69 -8.95
CA VAL A 44 10.48 1.40 -8.33
C VAL A 44 11.69 0.84 -7.57
N ASN A 45 12.65 0.26 -8.28
CA ASN A 45 13.95 -0.09 -7.73
C ASN A 45 15.01 -0.16 -8.87
N PRO A 46 16.30 -0.30 -8.54
CA PRO A 46 17.38 -0.33 -9.52
C PRO A 46 17.33 -1.50 -10.50
N VAL A 47 17.02 -2.72 -10.05
CA VAL A 47 16.98 -3.90 -10.91
C VAL A 47 15.80 -3.79 -11.87
N GLN A 48 14.63 -3.41 -11.38
CA GLN A 48 13.44 -3.17 -12.19
C GLN A 48 13.73 -2.16 -13.32
N SER A 49 14.21 -0.95 -12.97
CA SER A 49 14.38 0.15 -13.94
C SER A 49 15.51 -0.07 -14.96
N SER A 50 16.46 -0.98 -14.68
CA SER A 50 17.63 -1.23 -15.52
C SER A 50 17.65 -2.61 -16.20
N ASN A 51 16.98 -3.60 -15.60
CA ASN A 51 17.17 -5.05 -15.81
C ASN A 51 18.63 -5.52 -15.60
N ASP A 52 19.42 -4.77 -14.83
CA ASP A 52 20.78 -5.15 -14.50
C ASP A 52 20.78 -6.11 -13.30
N GLN A 53 20.87 -7.40 -13.62
CA GLN A 53 20.93 -8.48 -12.64
C GLN A 53 22.33 -8.63 -12.00
N SER A 54 23.28 -7.73 -12.31
CA SER A 54 24.63 -7.75 -11.71
C SER A 54 24.81 -6.72 -10.61
N LEU A 55 23.80 -5.90 -10.33
CA LEU A 55 23.82 -4.97 -9.21
C LEU A 55 23.93 -5.71 -7.88
N THR A 56 24.63 -5.10 -6.93
CA THR A 56 24.82 -5.62 -5.58
C THR A 56 24.73 -4.48 -4.60
N ASP A 57 24.30 -4.74 -3.37
CA ASP A 57 24.28 -3.73 -2.31
C ASP A 57 25.64 -3.00 -2.16
N ALA A 58 26.76 -3.73 -2.11
CA ALA A 58 28.09 -3.15 -1.94
C ALA A 58 28.21 -2.14 -0.77
N LYS A 59 27.49 -2.38 0.33
CA LYS A 59 27.48 -1.58 1.57
C LYS A 59 27.11 -0.12 1.32
N ASP A 60 25.94 0.12 0.74
CA ASP A 60 25.41 1.48 0.55
C ASP A 60 26.32 2.39 -0.31
N SER A 61 27.19 1.79 -1.12
CA SER A 61 28.00 2.57 -2.06
C SER A 61 27.08 3.17 -3.13
N ALA A 62 27.10 4.49 -3.26
CA ALA A 62 26.38 5.19 -4.33
C ALA A 62 26.81 4.74 -5.74
N ASP A 63 28.07 4.30 -5.90
CA ASP A 63 28.60 3.81 -7.17
C ASP A 63 28.07 2.41 -7.56
N ALA A 64 27.46 1.69 -6.62
CA ALA A 64 26.89 0.36 -6.87
C ALA A 64 25.63 0.39 -7.74
N VAL A 65 24.98 1.56 -7.84
CA VAL A 65 23.75 1.75 -8.60
C VAL A 65 23.91 2.90 -9.59
N PRO A 66 23.67 2.71 -10.89
CA PRO A 66 23.83 3.77 -11.87
C PRO A 66 22.84 4.92 -11.65
N SER A 67 23.25 6.15 -11.94
CA SER A 67 22.39 7.33 -11.84
C SER A 67 21.09 7.22 -12.66
N SER A 68 21.09 6.40 -13.73
CA SER A 68 19.92 6.10 -14.54
C SER A 68 18.84 5.26 -13.86
N ALA A 69 19.10 4.70 -12.68
CA ALA A 69 18.10 4.05 -11.84
C ALA A 69 17.31 5.03 -10.96
N TYR A 70 17.80 6.27 -10.83
CA TYR A 70 17.16 7.31 -10.04
C TYR A 70 16.19 8.15 -10.87
N GLY A 71 15.09 8.53 -10.25
CA GLY A 71 14.13 9.50 -10.75
C GLY A 71 13.96 10.68 -9.80
N THR A 72 13.24 11.70 -10.26
CA THR A 72 12.81 12.83 -9.42
C THR A 72 11.29 12.90 -9.41
N ALA A 73 10.70 13.04 -8.22
CA ALA A 73 9.26 13.22 -8.08
C ALA A 73 8.91 14.15 -6.90
N ALA A 74 7.71 14.74 -6.98
CA ALA A 74 7.16 15.59 -5.92
C ALA A 74 6.85 14.79 -4.64
N LEU A 75 7.36 15.25 -3.50
CA LEU A 75 6.88 14.85 -2.18
C LEU A 75 5.54 15.54 -1.89
N ARG A 76 4.48 14.74 -1.92
CA ARG A 76 3.10 15.18 -1.76
C ARG A 76 2.60 14.94 -0.34
N ASN A 77 1.49 15.61 0.00
CA ASN A 77 0.77 15.44 1.27
C ASN A 77 1.57 15.78 2.53
N LEU A 78 2.67 16.53 2.40
CA LEU A 78 3.47 17.03 3.52
C LEU A 78 2.68 17.99 4.40
N ASP A 79 2.95 17.95 5.71
CA ASP A 79 2.55 18.98 6.65
C ASP A 79 3.59 20.12 6.72
N ALA A 80 3.38 21.07 7.62
CA ALA A 80 4.25 22.25 7.78
C ALA A 80 5.47 22.01 8.69
N SER A 81 5.76 20.77 9.12
CA SER A 81 6.84 20.48 10.07
C SER A 81 8.25 20.61 9.47
N GLY A 82 8.37 20.52 8.14
CA GLY A 82 9.66 20.45 7.43
C GLY A 82 10.33 19.07 7.44
N GLY A 83 9.76 18.09 8.15
CA GLY A 83 10.13 16.68 8.10
C GLY A 83 9.24 15.88 7.14
N LEU A 84 9.56 14.59 6.98
CA LEU A 84 8.73 13.64 6.23
C LEU A 84 7.51 13.21 7.04
N SER A 85 6.56 14.15 7.19
CA SER A 85 5.30 13.96 7.92
C SER A 85 4.17 14.55 7.10
N GLY A 86 3.01 13.87 7.07
CA GLY A 86 1.93 14.22 6.18
C GLY A 86 0.64 13.46 6.39
N ARG A 87 -0.31 13.68 5.46
CA ARG A 87 -1.67 13.12 5.54
C ARG A 87 -1.71 11.59 5.54
N TRP A 88 -0.87 10.96 4.72
CA TRP A 88 -0.92 9.52 4.47
C TRP A 88 0.28 8.75 5.04
N ALA A 89 1.38 9.43 5.32
CA ALA A 89 2.57 8.82 5.86
C ALA A 89 3.27 9.79 6.81
N TYR A 90 3.97 9.25 7.80
CA TYR A 90 5.01 9.99 8.49
C TYR A 90 6.13 9.04 8.92
N VAL A 91 7.35 9.53 8.82
CA VAL A 91 8.54 8.79 9.24
C VAL A 91 8.79 9.04 10.71
N ARG A 92 8.87 7.96 11.49
CA ARG A 92 9.40 7.94 12.85
C ARG A 92 10.78 7.30 12.78
N SER A 93 11.81 8.13 12.69
CA SER A 93 13.17 7.64 12.86
C SER A 93 13.50 7.58 14.36
N ASP A 94 13.97 6.42 14.81
CA ASP A 94 14.52 6.23 16.16
C ASP A 94 16.07 6.11 16.13
N THR A 95 16.68 6.09 14.94
CA THR A 95 18.11 5.85 14.70
C THR A 95 18.57 6.61 13.45
N GLY A 96 19.68 7.36 13.58
CA GLY A 96 20.22 8.20 12.50
C GLY A 96 19.59 9.60 12.43
N ALA A 97 20.00 10.38 11.44
CA ALA A 97 19.47 11.72 11.22
C ALA A 97 18.13 11.65 10.47
N SER A 98 17.17 12.48 10.86
CA SER A 98 15.90 12.58 10.13
C SER A 98 16.09 13.28 8.80
N ALA A 99 15.46 12.75 7.75
CA ALA A 99 15.40 13.39 6.44
C ALA A 99 14.69 14.75 6.53
N LYS A 100 15.27 15.76 5.89
CA LYS A 100 14.64 17.08 5.73
C LYS A 100 14.03 17.20 4.35
N VAL A 101 12.81 17.72 4.29
CA VAL A 101 12.10 17.93 3.02
C VAL A 101 12.90 18.80 2.04
N ALA A 102 13.61 19.82 2.56
CA ALA A 102 14.42 20.72 1.75
C ALA A 102 15.66 20.06 1.09
N GLU A 103 16.08 18.91 1.62
CA GLU A 103 17.28 18.16 1.19
C GLU A 103 16.88 16.84 0.49
N ALA A 104 15.58 16.52 0.37
CA ALA A 104 15.12 15.24 -0.16
C ALA A 104 15.58 14.95 -1.60
N GLY A 105 15.87 15.98 -2.39
CA GLY A 105 16.41 15.85 -3.75
C GLY A 105 17.90 15.53 -3.82
N THR A 106 18.64 15.61 -2.70
CA THR A 106 20.09 15.42 -2.68
C THR A 106 20.51 14.07 -2.11
N TYR A 107 19.68 13.47 -1.26
CA TYR A 107 19.97 12.15 -0.69
C TYR A 107 20.05 11.08 -1.77
N ASP A 108 21.02 10.17 -1.63
CA ASP A 108 21.06 8.91 -2.36
C ASP A 108 21.30 7.75 -1.41
N ARG A 109 21.41 6.54 -1.94
CA ARG A 109 21.49 5.32 -1.14
C ARG A 109 22.64 5.29 -0.12
N HIS A 110 23.63 6.17 -0.24
CA HIS A 110 24.66 6.29 0.80
C HIS A 110 24.16 6.97 2.09
N ASP A 111 23.08 7.73 2.00
CA ASP A 111 22.50 8.50 3.10
C ASP A 111 21.32 7.74 3.72
N ASP A 112 21.34 7.49 5.04
CA ASP A 112 20.22 6.90 5.82
C ASP A 112 18.86 7.64 5.66
N GLN A 113 18.89 8.84 5.08
CA GLN A 113 17.73 9.67 4.79
C GLN A 113 17.04 9.28 3.49
N PHE A 114 17.74 8.60 2.57
CA PHE A 114 17.20 8.17 1.30
C PHE A 114 16.10 7.13 1.48
N GLU A 115 16.29 6.15 2.36
CA GLU A 115 15.29 5.12 2.70
C GLU A 115 14.05 5.77 3.35
N GLN A 116 14.24 6.82 4.15
CA GLN A 116 13.14 7.59 4.72
C GLN A 116 12.32 8.30 3.64
N VAL A 117 13.00 8.89 2.65
CA VAL A 117 12.37 9.56 1.50
C VAL A 117 11.63 8.55 0.62
N MET A 118 12.24 7.40 0.33
CA MET A 118 11.63 6.29 -0.41
C MET A 118 10.37 5.81 0.29
N ALA A 119 10.44 5.50 1.58
CA ALA A 119 9.30 4.98 2.31
C ALA A 119 8.13 5.99 2.41
N TYR A 120 8.44 7.27 2.67
CA TYR A 120 7.42 8.33 2.66
C TYR A 120 6.73 8.44 1.29
N PHE A 121 7.51 8.44 0.21
CA PHE A 121 7.00 8.57 -1.14
C PHE A 121 6.11 7.38 -1.53
N TRP A 122 6.58 6.15 -1.34
CA TRP A 122 5.88 4.94 -1.81
C TRP A 122 4.64 4.59 -0.98
N VAL A 123 4.60 4.95 0.30
CA VAL A 123 3.36 4.90 1.10
C VAL A 123 2.32 5.90 0.57
N ASN A 124 2.74 7.12 0.22
CA ASN A 124 1.85 8.10 -0.38
C ASN A 124 1.35 7.64 -1.77
N GLU A 125 2.24 7.13 -2.61
CA GLU A 125 1.88 6.61 -3.94
C GLU A 125 0.85 5.47 -3.84
N SER A 126 1.04 4.56 -2.88
CA SER A 126 0.10 3.46 -2.61
C SER A 126 -1.27 3.97 -2.14
N GLN A 127 -1.30 4.90 -1.19
CA GLN A 127 -2.56 5.47 -0.70
C GLN A 127 -3.28 6.25 -1.81
N GLU A 128 -2.56 7.03 -2.61
CA GLU A 128 -3.12 7.78 -3.74
C GLU A 128 -3.63 6.86 -4.85
N TYR A 129 -2.98 5.72 -5.08
CA TYR A 129 -3.47 4.69 -6.00
C TYR A 129 -4.86 4.19 -5.57
N LEU A 130 -5.00 3.83 -4.29
CA LEU A 130 -6.29 3.40 -3.73
C LEU A 130 -7.36 4.50 -3.82
N GLN A 131 -6.99 5.75 -3.57
CA GLN A 131 -7.92 6.89 -3.73
C GLN A 131 -8.33 7.09 -5.20
N GLY A 132 -7.41 6.92 -6.15
CA GLY A 132 -7.69 6.96 -7.59
C GLY A 132 -8.61 5.82 -8.07
N LEU A 133 -8.63 4.70 -7.34
CA LEU A 133 -9.60 3.63 -7.52
C LEU A 133 -10.96 3.93 -6.88
N GLY A 134 -11.11 5.03 -6.12
CA GLY A 134 -12.36 5.47 -5.50
C GLY A 134 -12.51 5.10 -4.02
N PHE A 135 -11.53 4.44 -3.38
CA PHE A 135 -11.58 4.17 -1.93
C PHE A 135 -11.38 5.48 -1.15
N GLY A 136 -12.26 5.76 -0.19
CA GLY A 136 -12.31 7.05 0.52
C GLY A 136 -13.21 8.10 -0.13
N SER A 137 -13.85 7.77 -1.27
CA SER A 137 -14.82 8.64 -1.95
C SER A 137 -16.07 7.89 -2.41
N GLU A 138 -15.92 6.97 -3.38
CA GLU A 138 -16.99 6.12 -3.90
C GLU A 138 -17.17 4.82 -3.10
N LEU A 139 -16.06 4.30 -2.57
CA LEU A 139 -15.96 3.08 -1.79
C LEU A 139 -15.44 3.40 -0.37
N PRO A 140 -15.65 2.53 0.63
CA PRO A 140 -15.10 2.73 1.97
C PRO A 140 -13.58 2.97 1.93
N GLY A 141 -13.03 3.75 2.87
CA GLY A 141 -11.59 4.03 2.91
C GLY A 141 -10.76 2.76 3.14
N ALA A 142 -9.77 2.50 2.27
CA ALA A 142 -8.79 1.43 2.42
C ALA A 142 -7.50 2.03 3.02
N ASN A 143 -7.22 1.67 4.29
CA ASN A 143 -6.33 2.35 5.24
C ASN A 143 -6.79 3.79 5.58
N ASP A 144 -6.82 4.70 4.61
CA ASP A 144 -7.36 6.09 4.69
C ASP A 144 -6.95 6.86 5.96
N ARG A 145 -5.70 6.66 6.38
CA ARG A 145 -5.08 7.30 7.54
C ARG A 145 -3.58 7.44 7.34
N ALA A 146 -2.95 8.26 8.17
CA ALA A 146 -1.50 8.35 8.20
C ALA A 146 -0.88 7.03 8.68
N GLN A 147 0.00 6.45 7.86
CA GLN A 147 0.73 5.24 8.17
C GLN A 147 2.09 5.59 8.81
N PRO A 148 2.32 5.25 10.09
CA PRO A 148 3.65 5.35 10.67
C PRO A 148 4.60 4.40 9.98
N VAL A 149 5.77 4.92 9.64
CA VAL A 149 6.90 4.13 9.14
C VAL A 149 8.10 4.33 10.06
N ARG A 150 8.80 3.23 10.36
CA ARG A 150 10.08 3.23 11.06
C ARG A 150 11.14 2.60 10.19
N ILE A 151 12.18 3.38 9.91
CA ILE A 151 13.38 2.91 9.19
C ILE A 151 14.46 2.60 10.23
N ASN A 152 15.51 1.90 9.82
CA ASN A 152 16.77 1.75 10.55
C ASN A 152 16.62 1.00 11.88
N GLN A 153 15.61 0.14 12.03
CA GLN A 153 15.33 -0.41 13.35
C GLN A 153 16.46 -1.34 13.80
N TRP A 154 16.97 -2.25 12.96
CA TRP A 154 18.09 -3.18 13.26
C TRP A 154 18.78 -3.66 11.97
N GLY A 155 20.03 -4.16 12.03
CA GLY A 155 20.78 -4.71 10.88
C GLY A 155 20.32 -6.08 10.38
N SER A 156 19.02 -6.40 10.55
CA SER A 156 18.41 -7.63 10.03
C SER A 156 17.80 -7.34 8.67
N ASP A 157 17.87 -8.34 7.79
CA ASP A 157 17.17 -8.40 6.50
C ASP A 157 15.75 -8.88 6.78
N ASN A 158 14.85 -7.95 7.12
CA ASN A 158 13.44 -8.25 7.40
C ASN A 158 12.62 -6.97 7.61
N SER A 159 11.52 -6.88 6.87
CA SER A 159 10.47 -5.86 7.02
C SER A 159 9.18 -6.46 7.51
N PHE A 160 8.34 -5.65 8.17
CA PHE A 160 7.01 -6.07 8.60
C PHE A 160 6.11 -4.89 9.01
N PHE A 161 4.82 -5.04 8.75
CA PHE A 161 3.77 -4.34 9.46
C PHE A 161 3.50 -5.01 10.83
N THR A 162 3.29 -4.19 11.86
CA THR A 162 2.80 -4.66 13.16
C THR A 162 1.52 -3.93 13.57
N ASP A 163 0.52 -4.70 14.00
CA ASP A 163 -0.71 -4.20 14.60
C ASP A 163 -0.44 -3.38 15.88
N LYS A 164 0.66 -3.66 16.59
CA LYS A 164 1.15 -2.87 17.73
C LYS A 164 1.61 -1.51 17.24
N LYS A 165 0.78 -0.49 17.50
CA LYS A 165 0.93 0.91 17.01
C LYS A 165 0.64 1.07 15.51
N ALA A 166 0.18 0.01 14.84
CA ALA A 166 -0.15 -0.01 13.42
C ALA A 166 0.95 0.62 12.56
N GLU A 167 2.20 0.18 12.74
CA GLU A 167 3.39 0.76 12.11
C GLU A 167 4.09 -0.24 11.20
N ILE A 168 4.68 0.28 10.12
CA ILE A 168 5.56 -0.47 9.23
C ILE A 168 6.99 -0.27 9.71
N ARG A 169 7.78 -1.35 9.72
CA ARG A 169 9.18 -1.35 10.13
C ARG A 169 10.03 -1.96 9.02
N PHE A 170 11.15 -1.30 8.72
CA PHE A 170 12.09 -1.73 7.70
C PHE A 170 13.45 -2.09 8.31
N GLY A 171 14.03 -3.16 7.76
CA GLY A 171 15.37 -3.68 8.05
C GLY A 171 16.49 -2.93 7.33
N LYS A 172 17.71 -3.48 7.44
CA LYS A 172 18.97 -2.99 6.83
C LYS A 172 19.88 -4.14 6.40
N GLY A 173 19.31 -5.30 6.07
CA GLY A 173 20.10 -6.51 5.88
C GLY A 173 20.35 -6.78 4.42
N GLY A 174 21.61 -6.72 3.98
CA GLY A 174 21.90 -6.80 2.56
C GLY A 174 21.62 -5.44 1.93
N VAL A 175 20.62 -5.37 1.06
CA VAL A 175 20.07 -4.10 0.59
C VAL A 175 19.22 -3.54 1.73
N ASP A 176 19.27 -2.23 2.00
CA ASP A 176 18.34 -1.63 2.93
C ASP A 176 16.90 -1.79 2.41
N ASP A 177 16.04 -2.52 3.12
CA ASP A 177 14.74 -2.98 2.62
C ASP A 177 13.86 -1.83 2.06
N ALA A 178 14.00 -0.62 2.62
CA ALA A 178 13.26 0.58 2.19
C ALA A 178 13.84 1.26 0.92
N GLU A 179 14.96 0.78 0.38
CA GLU A 179 15.43 1.10 -0.98
C GLU A 179 14.60 0.40 -2.07
N ASP A 180 13.96 -0.74 -1.78
CA ASP A 180 13.07 -1.41 -2.73
C ASP A 180 11.61 -0.95 -2.50
N ALA A 181 11.08 -0.21 -3.46
CA ALA A 181 9.70 0.26 -3.38
C ALA A 181 8.70 -0.88 -3.22
N GLU A 182 8.97 -2.04 -3.79
CA GLU A 182 8.05 -3.17 -3.75
C GLU A 182 7.96 -3.76 -2.34
N VAL A 183 9.04 -3.74 -1.57
CA VAL A 183 9.01 -4.08 -0.14
C VAL A 183 8.19 -3.06 0.64
N VAL A 184 8.37 -1.76 0.39
CA VAL A 184 7.57 -0.70 1.04
C VAL A 184 6.07 -0.88 0.78
N MET A 185 5.71 -1.14 -0.47
CA MET A 185 4.32 -1.30 -0.89
C MET A 185 3.71 -2.61 -0.41
N HIS A 186 4.51 -3.69 -0.32
CA HIS A 186 4.09 -4.96 0.26
C HIS A 186 3.65 -4.76 1.72
N GLU A 187 4.47 -4.10 2.53
CA GLU A 187 4.14 -3.82 3.93
C GLU A 187 2.95 -2.88 4.10
N TYR A 188 2.81 -1.92 3.18
CA TYR A 188 1.62 -1.09 3.12
C TYR A 188 0.37 -1.93 2.79
N GLY A 189 0.49 -3.00 2.01
CA GLY A 189 -0.57 -3.98 1.78
C GLY A 189 -1.07 -4.63 3.06
N HIS A 190 -0.17 -5.00 3.98
CA HIS A 190 -0.56 -5.47 5.31
C HIS A 190 -1.29 -4.39 6.13
N ALA A 191 -0.85 -3.14 6.07
CA ALA A 191 -1.53 -2.03 6.73
C ALA A 191 -2.96 -1.82 6.20
N VAL A 192 -3.15 -1.95 4.89
CA VAL A 192 -4.48 -1.92 4.25
C VAL A 192 -5.35 -3.06 4.76
N HIS A 193 -4.84 -4.30 4.75
CA HIS A 193 -5.59 -5.45 5.26
C HIS A 193 -5.99 -5.27 6.73
N HIS A 194 -5.06 -4.86 7.58
CA HIS A 194 -5.34 -4.61 9.00
C HIS A 194 -6.40 -3.52 9.21
N ALA A 195 -6.39 -2.46 8.39
CA ALA A 195 -7.39 -1.39 8.49
C ALA A 195 -8.79 -1.86 8.05
N GLN A 196 -8.88 -2.76 7.07
CA GLN A 196 -10.15 -3.31 6.60
C GLN A 196 -10.67 -4.42 7.53
N VAL A 197 -9.77 -5.27 8.02
CA VAL A 197 -10.05 -6.44 8.86
C VAL A 197 -9.05 -6.47 10.02
N PRO A 198 -9.35 -5.78 11.14
CA PRO A 198 -8.49 -5.78 12.30
C PRO A 198 -8.20 -7.21 12.80
N GLY A 199 -6.91 -7.55 12.91
CA GLY A 199 -6.45 -8.88 13.32
C GLY A 199 -6.38 -9.91 12.19
N PHE A 200 -6.45 -9.51 10.92
CA PHE A 200 -6.30 -10.43 9.79
C PHE A 200 -5.01 -11.26 9.84
N GLY A 201 -5.10 -12.52 9.38
CA GLY A 201 -3.96 -13.44 9.32
C GLY A 201 -3.87 -14.43 10.49
N THR A 202 -4.98 -14.73 11.17
CA THR A 202 -4.98 -15.68 12.31
C THR A 202 -4.90 -17.15 11.91
N SER A 203 -5.02 -17.46 10.62
CA SER A 203 -4.84 -18.78 10.04
C SER A 203 -3.74 -18.75 8.96
N VAL A 204 -3.18 -19.91 8.59
CA VAL A 204 -2.17 -19.98 7.52
C VAL A 204 -2.74 -19.49 6.19
N GLU A 205 -4.00 -19.81 5.87
CA GLU A 205 -4.63 -19.33 4.64
C GLU A 205 -4.89 -17.81 4.69
N ALA A 206 -5.38 -17.28 5.82
CA ALA A 206 -5.55 -15.83 5.96
C ALA A 206 -4.20 -15.10 5.87
N GLY A 207 -3.16 -15.63 6.51
CA GLY A 207 -1.80 -15.10 6.38
C GLY A 207 -1.31 -15.13 4.93
N ALA A 208 -1.51 -16.25 4.23
CA ALA A 208 -1.14 -16.37 2.82
C ALA A 208 -1.92 -15.41 1.90
N ILE A 209 -3.21 -15.14 2.17
CA ILE A 209 -3.97 -14.09 1.48
C ILE A 209 -3.35 -12.71 1.76
N GLY A 210 -2.90 -12.49 3.00
CA GLY A 210 -2.18 -11.29 3.42
C GLY A 210 -0.91 -11.04 2.62
N GLU A 211 0.00 -12.00 2.63
CA GLU A 211 1.27 -11.98 1.87
C GLU A 211 1.02 -11.77 0.38
N ALA A 212 0.04 -12.50 -0.17
CA ALA A 212 -0.30 -12.44 -1.58
C ALA A 212 -0.83 -11.07 -2.01
N PHE A 213 -1.60 -10.40 -1.16
CA PHE A 213 -2.08 -9.05 -1.44
C PHE A 213 -0.94 -8.03 -1.38
N GLY A 214 -0.01 -8.16 -0.42
CA GLY A 214 1.20 -7.34 -0.38
C GLY A 214 2.00 -7.43 -1.67
N ASP A 215 2.33 -8.64 -2.10
CA ASP A 215 3.06 -8.91 -3.37
C ASP A 215 2.29 -8.34 -4.59
N TYR A 216 0.98 -8.57 -4.66
CA TYR A 216 0.13 -8.09 -5.76
C TYR A 216 0.05 -6.55 -5.81
N LEU A 217 -0.13 -5.91 -4.65
CA LEU A 217 -0.24 -4.47 -4.54
C LEU A 217 1.08 -3.81 -4.95
N ALA A 218 2.21 -4.37 -4.49
CA ALA A 218 3.55 -3.88 -4.81
C ALA A 218 3.80 -3.75 -6.32
N VAL A 219 3.67 -4.86 -7.06
CA VAL A 219 3.90 -4.85 -8.52
C VAL A 219 2.87 -4.00 -9.27
N THR A 220 1.63 -3.94 -8.77
CA THR A 220 0.55 -3.18 -9.40
C THR A 220 0.75 -1.67 -9.25
N VAL A 221 1.08 -1.22 -8.05
CA VAL A 221 1.35 0.21 -7.76
C VAL A 221 2.67 0.63 -8.39
N GLY A 222 3.71 -0.22 -8.35
CA GLY A 222 4.99 0.02 -9.03
C GLY A 222 4.80 0.25 -10.53
N ALA A 223 4.07 -0.64 -11.21
CA ALA A 223 3.75 -0.49 -12.63
C ALA A 223 2.89 0.76 -12.92
N HIS A 224 1.94 1.10 -12.04
CA HIS A 224 1.14 2.32 -12.17
C HIS A 224 2.00 3.58 -12.05
N ALA A 225 2.87 3.64 -11.04
CA ALA A 225 3.79 4.75 -10.81
C ALA A 225 4.74 4.92 -12.00
N ALA A 226 5.33 3.82 -12.49
CA ALA A 226 6.21 3.87 -13.65
C ALA A 226 5.52 4.46 -14.88
N ALA A 227 4.28 4.07 -15.16
CA ALA A 227 3.49 4.67 -16.24
C ALA A 227 3.17 6.15 -15.98
N LYS A 228 2.81 6.52 -14.74
CA LYS A 228 2.49 7.89 -14.33
C LYS A 228 3.67 8.85 -14.49
N TYR A 229 4.89 8.40 -14.17
CA TYR A 229 6.10 9.22 -14.22
C TYR A 229 6.94 9.03 -15.49
N GLY A 230 6.54 8.11 -16.39
CA GLY A 230 7.30 7.78 -17.58
C GLY A 230 8.62 7.06 -17.28
N TRP A 231 8.69 6.34 -16.17
CA TRP A 231 9.86 5.56 -15.77
C TRP A 231 9.93 4.23 -16.53
N PRO A 232 11.14 3.70 -16.76
CA PRO A 232 11.29 2.44 -17.46
C PRO A 232 10.82 1.28 -16.58
N LEU A 233 10.12 0.32 -17.22
CA LEU A 233 9.93 -1.02 -16.67
C LEU A 233 10.77 -1.99 -17.51
N LYS A 234 11.93 -2.45 -17.02
CA LYS A 234 12.85 -3.28 -17.83
C LYS A 234 12.97 -4.72 -17.33
N ALA A 235 12.88 -4.95 -16.02
CA ALA A 235 12.74 -6.29 -15.49
C ALA A 235 11.28 -6.79 -15.66
N ASP A 236 11.08 -8.08 -15.41
CA ASP A 236 9.75 -8.68 -15.47
C ASP A 236 8.91 -8.20 -14.27
N VAL A 237 7.83 -7.46 -14.56
CA VAL A 237 6.90 -6.89 -13.57
C VAL A 237 6.26 -7.95 -12.66
N ALA A 238 6.23 -9.22 -13.07
CA ALA A 238 5.70 -10.27 -12.21
C ALA A 238 6.66 -10.66 -11.06
N CYS A 239 7.90 -10.21 -11.11
CA CYS A 239 8.86 -10.39 -10.04
C CYS A 239 8.65 -9.34 -8.94
N VAL A 240 8.68 -9.79 -7.69
CA VAL A 240 8.57 -8.93 -6.51
C VAL A 240 9.95 -8.77 -5.88
N ALA A 241 10.30 -7.54 -5.53
CA ALA A 241 11.47 -7.14 -4.75
C ALA A 241 12.78 -7.66 -5.35
N ASP A 242 12.98 -7.45 -6.65
CA ASP A 242 14.16 -7.91 -7.38
C ASP A 242 15.45 -7.20 -6.95
N TRP A 243 15.38 -5.96 -6.46
CA TRP A 243 16.54 -5.27 -5.89
C TRP A 243 16.91 -5.82 -4.52
N ASP A 244 15.95 -5.94 -3.61
CA ASP A 244 16.18 -6.54 -2.30
C ASP A 244 16.76 -7.97 -2.42
N ALA A 245 16.21 -8.74 -3.37
CA ALA A 245 16.60 -10.13 -3.63
C ALA A 245 18.04 -10.33 -4.11
N VAL A 246 18.76 -9.31 -4.57
CA VAL A 246 20.17 -9.47 -5.01
C VAL A 246 21.07 -9.94 -3.87
N SER A 247 20.69 -9.66 -2.62
CA SER A 247 21.50 -9.96 -1.44
C SER A 247 21.41 -11.42 -0.98
N TYR A 248 20.35 -12.14 -1.34
CA TYR A 248 20.07 -13.47 -0.81
C TYR A 248 19.63 -14.52 -1.84
N THR A 249 19.43 -14.15 -3.10
CA THR A 249 19.19 -15.13 -4.18
C THR A 249 20.50 -15.48 -4.90
N SER A 250 20.69 -16.77 -5.20
CA SER A 250 21.92 -17.29 -5.82
C SER A 250 21.82 -17.45 -7.33
N THR A 251 20.65 -17.19 -7.91
CA THR A 251 20.34 -17.40 -9.33
C THR A 251 19.66 -16.17 -9.91
N THR A 252 19.99 -15.85 -11.16
CA THR A 252 19.31 -14.80 -11.93
C THR A 252 18.13 -15.37 -12.75
N PRO A 253 17.04 -14.61 -12.97
CA PRO A 253 16.81 -13.27 -12.44
C PRO A 253 16.61 -13.29 -10.92
N HIS A 254 17.16 -12.28 -10.23
CA HIS A 254 16.95 -12.04 -8.81
C HIS A 254 15.47 -11.75 -8.60
N CYS A 255 14.86 -12.49 -7.68
CA CYS A 255 13.43 -12.40 -7.45
C CYS A 255 13.08 -13.00 -6.10
N LEU A 256 12.47 -12.21 -5.21
CA LEU A 256 12.03 -12.73 -3.91
C LEU A 256 10.91 -13.76 -4.13
N ARG A 257 9.87 -13.37 -4.87
CA ARG A 257 8.73 -14.21 -5.26
C ARG A 257 8.15 -13.74 -6.58
N ARG A 258 7.35 -14.59 -7.21
CA ARG A 258 6.62 -14.26 -8.44
C ARG A 258 5.11 -14.29 -8.24
N VAL A 259 4.41 -13.27 -8.74
CA VAL A 259 2.94 -13.22 -8.75
C VAL A 259 2.33 -13.95 -9.94
N ASP A 260 3.13 -14.49 -10.86
CA ASP A 260 2.66 -15.20 -12.05
C ASP A 260 3.05 -16.69 -12.06
N GLY A 261 3.38 -17.25 -10.89
CA GLY A 261 3.75 -18.66 -10.74
C GLY A 261 2.66 -19.66 -11.16
N SER A 262 3.00 -20.94 -11.17
CA SER A 262 2.10 -22.03 -11.55
C SER A 262 1.42 -22.75 -10.38
N LYS A 263 1.68 -22.33 -9.14
CA LYS A 263 1.17 -23.01 -7.95
C LYS A 263 -0.36 -23.04 -7.94
N VAL A 264 -0.90 -24.15 -7.46
CA VAL A 264 -2.33 -24.40 -7.22
C VAL A 264 -2.56 -24.77 -5.75
N TYR A 265 -3.82 -24.83 -5.32
CA TYR A 265 -4.21 -25.11 -3.93
C TYR A 265 -3.61 -26.40 -3.34
N GLY A 266 -3.37 -27.41 -4.20
CA GLY A 266 -2.72 -28.67 -3.82
C GLY A 266 -1.23 -28.55 -3.47
N ASP A 267 -0.56 -27.47 -3.90
CA ASP A 267 0.88 -27.25 -3.70
C ASP A 267 1.23 -26.59 -2.37
N ARG A 268 0.24 -26.37 -1.50
CA ARG A 268 0.45 -25.71 -0.21
C ARG A 268 1.38 -26.50 0.70
N VAL A 269 2.23 -25.78 1.41
CA VAL A 269 3.23 -26.33 2.34
C VAL A 269 3.04 -25.85 3.78
N GLY A 270 2.01 -25.04 4.03
CA GLY A 270 1.72 -24.52 5.37
C GLY A 270 2.58 -23.31 5.75
N GLN A 271 3.09 -22.57 4.75
CA GLN A 271 3.92 -21.38 4.95
C GLN A 271 3.32 -20.22 4.16
N VAL A 272 3.04 -19.10 4.82
CA VAL A 272 2.21 -18.01 4.30
C VAL A 272 2.74 -17.39 2.99
N HIS A 273 4.04 -17.15 2.87
CA HIS A 273 4.67 -16.59 1.67
C HIS A 273 4.70 -17.59 0.50
N ALA A 274 4.91 -18.88 0.80
CA ALA A 274 4.93 -19.94 -0.21
C ALA A 274 3.52 -20.24 -0.74
N ASP A 275 2.54 -20.29 0.16
CA ASP A 275 1.15 -20.56 -0.15
C ASP A 275 0.47 -19.32 -0.77
N GLY A 276 0.93 -18.11 -0.40
CA GLY A 276 0.43 -16.84 -0.93
C GLY A 276 0.64 -16.69 -2.44
N GLN A 277 1.68 -17.31 -3.02
CA GLN A 277 1.90 -17.32 -4.48
C GLN A 277 0.74 -17.95 -5.28
N ILE A 278 -0.08 -18.81 -4.65
CA ILE A 278 -1.30 -19.34 -5.27
C ILE A 278 -2.34 -18.22 -5.42
N TRP A 279 -2.52 -17.43 -4.36
CA TRP A 279 -3.51 -16.36 -4.30
C TRP A 279 -3.08 -15.15 -5.15
N SER A 280 -1.83 -14.69 -5.06
CA SER A 280 -1.34 -13.55 -5.83
C SER A 280 -1.43 -13.79 -7.34
N ARG A 281 -1.23 -15.04 -7.76
CA ARG A 281 -1.47 -15.48 -9.13
C ARG A 281 -2.91 -15.36 -9.59
N ALA A 282 -3.89 -15.73 -8.75
CA ALA A 282 -5.29 -15.49 -9.08
C ALA A 282 -5.57 -13.99 -9.24
N LEU A 283 -5.06 -13.15 -8.33
CA LEU A 283 -5.24 -11.68 -8.43
C LEU A 283 -4.63 -11.12 -9.72
N PHE A 284 -3.44 -11.59 -10.10
CA PHE A 284 -2.76 -11.16 -11.32
C PHE A 284 -3.50 -11.60 -12.59
N ASP A 285 -4.07 -12.81 -12.62
CA ASP A 285 -4.91 -13.29 -13.72
C ASP A 285 -6.22 -12.47 -13.83
N ILE A 286 -6.85 -12.12 -12.69
CA ILE A 286 -8.03 -11.25 -12.63
C ILE A 286 -7.71 -9.89 -13.25
N ARG A 287 -6.58 -9.29 -12.84
CA ARG A 287 -6.10 -8.00 -13.35
C ARG A 287 -5.83 -8.04 -14.84
N SER A 288 -5.19 -9.10 -15.32
CA SER A 288 -4.91 -9.30 -16.74
C SER A 288 -6.19 -9.41 -17.57
N LYS A 289 -7.24 -10.02 -17.01
CA LYS A 289 -8.51 -10.23 -17.72
C LYS A 289 -9.45 -9.01 -17.71
N LEU A 290 -9.49 -8.27 -16.60
CA LEU A 290 -10.44 -7.17 -16.39
C LEU A 290 -9.82 -5.79 -16.57
N GLY A 291 -8.50 -5.69 -16.59
CA GLY A 291 -7.77 -4.43 -16.55
C GLY A 291 -7.65 -3.88 -15.12
N ALA A 292 -6.64 -3.04 -14.91
CA ALA A 292 -6.22 -2.52 -13.60
C ALA A 292 -7.39 -1.97 -12.78
N ARG A 293 -8.08 -0.93 -13.30
CA ARG A 293 -9.11 -0.23 -12.51
C ARG A 293 -10.25 -1.14 -12.07
N THR A 294 -10.74 -2.03 -12.95
CA THR A 294 -11.86 -2.92 -12.61
C THR A 294 -11.43 -4.01 -11.64
N ALA A 295 -10.30 -4.67 -11.91
CA ALA A 295 -9.80 -5.72 -11.04
C ALA A 295 -9.46 -5.21 -9.64
N ASP A 296 -8.70 -4.11 -9.54
CA ASP A 296 -8.20 -3.62 -8.26
C ASP A 296 -9.34 -3.11 -7.37
N ARG A 297 -10.37 -2.52 -7.98
CA ARG A 297 -11.61 -2.17 -7.26
C ARG A 297 -12.33 -3.39 -6.71
N ILE A 298 -12.41 -4.49 -7.48
CA ILE A 298 -13.04 -5.73 -7.00
C ILE A 298 -12.21 -6.34 -5.87
N ILE A 299 -10.90 -6.49 -6.08
CA ILE A 299 -9.97 -7.16 -5.17
C ILE A 299 -9.93 -6.44 -3.83
N VAL A 300 -9.65 -5.13 -3.82
CA VAL A 300 -9.55 -4.36 -2.58
C VAL A 300 -10.91 -4.24 -1.88
N ASN A 301 -12.02 -4.13 -2.62
CA ASN A 301 -13.35 -4.04 -2.02
C ASN A 301 -13.82 -5.38 -1.41
N ALA A 302 -13.40 -6.52 -1.99
CA ALA A 302 -13.73 -7.84 -1.46
C ALA A 302 -13.17 -8.05 -0.05
N GLN A 303 -12.00 -7.47 0.25
CA GLN A 303 -11.33 -7.61 1.55
C GLN A 303 -12.17 -7.11 2.72
N PHE A 304 -13.06 -6.12 2.52
CA PHE A 304 -13.99 -5.66 3.56
C PHE A 304 -15.01 -6.73 4.00
N GLY A 305 -15.20 -7.78 3.20
CA GLY A 305 -16.06 -8.92 3.52
C GLY A 305 -15.34 -10.09 4.19
N PHE A 306 -14.02 -9.98 4.44
CA PHE A 306 -13.24 -11.05 5.04
C PHE A 306 -13.33 -11.02 6.58
N ALA A 307 -13.11 -12.17 7.18
CA ALA A 307 -12.87 -12.37 8.61
C ALA A 307 -11.37 -12.58 8.92
N PRO A 308 -10.91 -12.43 10.17
CA PRO A 308 -9.50 -12.60 10.54
C PRO A 308 -8.83 -13.91 10.10
N ASP A 309 -9.60 -14.99 10.04
CA ASP A 309 -9.18 -16.36 9.73
C ASP A 309 -9.62 -16.85 8.35
N THR A 310 -10.11 -15.95 7.48
CA THR A 310 -10.68 -16.25 6.15
C THR A 310 -9.91 -17.31 5.38
N SER A 311 -10.62 -18.35 4.93
CA SER A 311 -10.07 -19.39 4.06
C SER A 311 -9.93 -18.92 2.61
N PHE A 312 -9.11 -19.61 1.80
CA PHE A 312 -9.01 -19.34 0.36
C PHE A 312 -10.37 -19.48 -0.34
N THR A 313 -11.17 -20.47 0.06
CA THR A 313 -12.53 -20.70 -0.46
C THR A 313 -13.43 -19.51 -0.16
N ASP A 314 -13.48 -19.06 1.10
CA ASP A 314 -14.36 -17.96 1.51
C ASP A 314 -13.93 -16.62 0.88
N ALA A 315 -12.61 -16.38 0.79
CA ALA A 315 -12.08 -15.21 0.09
C ALA A 315 -12.46 -15.23 -1.40
N ALA A 316 -12.37 -16.39 -2.07
CA ALA A 316 -12.68 -16.51 -3.49
C ALA A 316 -14.17 -16.27 -3.76
N LEU A 317 -15.05 -16.89 -2.96
CA LEU A 317 -16.50 -16.71 -3.06
C LEU A 317 -16.90 -15.25 -2.77
N THR A 318 -16.29 -14.62 -1.77
CA THR A 318 -16.53 -13.20 -1.44
C THR A 318 -16.07 -12.28 -2.57
N THR A 319 -14.93 -12.58 -3.21
CA THR A 319 -14.41 -11.81 -4.35
C THR A 319 -15.31 -11.96 -5.58
N ILE A 320 -15.83 -13.16 -5.84
CA ILE A 320 -16.81 -13.42 -6.91
C ILE A 320 -18.11 -12.65 -6.68
N GLU A 321 -18.63 -12.65 -5.44
CA GLU A 321 -19.84 -11.91 -5.10
C GLU A 321 -19.62 -10.39 -5.20
N THR A 322 -18.44 -9.91 -4.83
CA THR A 322 -18.04 -8.51 -5.00
C THR A 322 -18.00 -8.13 -6.47
N ALA A 323 -17.42 -8.97 -7.33
CA ALA A 323 -17.41 -8.78 -8.77
C ALA A 323 -18.83 -8.71 -9.35
N ARG A 324 -19.74 -9.57 -8.89
CA ARG A 324 -21.16 -9.57 -9.29
C ARG A 324 -21.82 -8.24 -8.97
N LYS A 325 -21.70 -7.79 -7.72
CA LYS A 325 -22.30 -6.54 -7.23
C LYS A 325 -21.80 -5.30 -7.98
N MET A 326 -20.51 -5.28 -8.33
CA MET A 326 -19.88 -4.08 -8.91
C MET A 326 -19.94 -4.03 -10.44
N HIS A 327 -19.80 -5.18 -11.11
CA HIS A 327 -19.52 -5.22 -12.55
C HIS A 327 -20.26 -6.34 -13.32
N GLY A 328 -21.13 -7.11 -12.66
CA GLY A 328 -21.98 -8.11 -13.29
C GLY A 328 -21.24 -9.35 -13.80
N GLU A 329 -21.94 -10.16 -14.60
CA GLU A 329 -21.54 -11.54 -14.90
C GLU A 329 -20.22 -11.68 -15.69
N ARG A 330 -19.83 -10.69 -16.50
CA ARG A 330 -18.53 -10.74 -17.19
C ARG A 330 -17.36 -10.68 -16.23
N ALA A 331 -17.46 -9.86 -15.17
CA ALA A 331 -16.45 -9.79 -14.13
C ALA A 331 -16.46 -11.06 -13.27
N VAL A 332 -17.64 -11.58 -12.94
CA VAL A 332 -17.81 -12.86 -12.24
C VAL A 332 -17.09 -13.99 -12.96
N THR A 333 -17.26 -14.12 -14.29
CA THR A 333 -16.59 -15.17 -15.07
C THR A 333 -15.07 -15.04 -14.95
N ALA A 334 -14.50 -13.85 -15.16
CA ALA A 334 -13.06 -13.65 -15.06
C ALA A 334 -12.51 -14.00 -13.66
N VAL A 335 -13.19 -13.57 -12.60
CA VAL A 335 -12.78 -13.84 -11.22
C VAL A 335 -12.89 -15.32 -10.87
N ARG A 336 -14.00 -15.96 -11.25
CA ARG A 336 -14.21 -17.39 -11.02
C ARG A 336 -13.19 -18.23 -11.77
N ASP A 337 -12.91 -17.90 -13.02
CA ASP A 337 -11.96 -18.63 -13.86
C ASP A 337 -10.54 -18.55 -13.28
N ALA A 338 -10.12 -17.38 -12.78
CA ALA A 338 -8.82 -17.22 -12.13
C ALA A 338 -8.66 -18.11 -10.88
N PHE A 339 -9.66 -18.14 -10.00
CA PHE A 339 -9.63 -19.02 -8.82
C PHE A 339 -9.74 -20.51 -9.17
N ARG A 340 -10.54 -20.88 -10.19
CA ARG A 340 -10.58 -22.27 -10.70
C ARG A 340 -9.25 -22.71 -11.27
N ALA A 341 -8.55 -21.82 -11.98
CA ALA A 341 -7.22 -22.11 -12.51
C ALA A 341 -6.17 -22.33 -11.40
N ARG A 342 -6.46 -21.89 -10.17
CA ARG A 342 -5.65 -22.16 -8.97
C ARG A 342 -6.18 -23.34 -8.14
N GLU A 343 -7.19 -24.05 -8.64
CA GLU A 343 -7.85 -25.16 -7.95
C GLU A 343 -8.37 -24.80 -6.56
N ILE A 344 -8.80 -23.55 -6.35
CA ILE A 344 -9.39 -23.12 -5.07
C ILE A 344 -10.67 -23.95 -4.85
N PRO A 345 -10.81 -24.65 -3.70
CA PRO A 345 -11.96 -25.51 -3.45
C PRO A 345 -13.28 -24.73 -3.49
N GLY A 346 -14.33 -25.36 -4.03
CA GLY A 346 -15.69 -24.80 -3.97
C GLY A 346 -16.02 -23.67 -4.94
N VAL A 347 -15.14 -23.36 -5.90
CA VAL A 347 -15.31 -22.28 -6.90
C VAL A 347 -15.69 -22.81 -8.29
#